data_AF-A0A6N9SXB9-F1
#
_entry.id   AF-A0A6N9SXB9-F1
#
_cell.length_a   1.000
_cell.length_b   1.000
_cell.length_c   1.000
_cell.angle_alpha   90.00
_cell.angle_beta   90.00
_cell.angle_gamma   90.00
#
_symmetry.space_group_name_H-M   'P 1'
#
loop_
_entity.id
_entity.type
_entity.pdbx_description
1 polymer ?
#
loop_
_entity_poly.entity_id
_entity_poly.type
_entity_poly.pdbx_seq_one_letter_code
_entity_poly.pdbx_strand_id
1 'polypeptide(L)'
;MAHDLPLSVDPNARLAFDSQALAGLRLKAHQDPNKSLPQVAKQFETVFMNMMMKSMRATVPQDSLGDSQQTKMFTEMLDKQLAQNASKSHGLGLADLIVKQLSPHSSIPHPSSPLTKVVAPTADNLVKKGIPLKPPGVHHD
;
A
#
# COMPACT_ATOMS: atom_id res chain seq x y z
N MET A 1 -22.22 50.07 14.28
CA MET A 1 -21.06 50.39 13.42
C MET A 1 -20.17 49.15 13.44
N ALA A 2 -20.05 48.48 12.30
CA ALA A 2 -19.52 47.12 12.16
C ALA A 2 -18.02 47.10 11.86
N HIS A 3 -17.44 45.89 12.03
CA HIS A 3 -16.09 45.42 11.62
C HIS A 3 -14.98 45.82 12.63
N ASP A 4 -14.21 44.91 13.21
CA ASP A 4 -13.35 43.90 12.57
C ASP A 4 -13.15 42.65 13.44
N LEU A 5 -13.41 41.46 12.88
CA LEU A 5 -12.89 40.18 13.38
C LEU A 5 -11.53 39.94 12.68
N PRO A 6 -10.41 39.81 13.39
CA PRO A 6 -9.17 39.42 12.75
C PRO A 6 -9.30 37.94 12.30
N LEU A 7 -9.55 37.72 11.01
CA LEU A 7 -9.32 36.43 10.37
C LEU A 7 -7.81 36.19 10.31
N SER A 8 -7.22 35.78 11.43
CA SER A 8 -5.87 35.21 11.44
C SER A 8 -5.95 33.83 10.79
N VAL A 9 -5.90 33.80 9.46
CA VAL A 9 -5.59 32.58 8.73
C VAL A 9 -4.11 32.29 8.98
N ASP A 10 -3.84 31.32 9.86
CA ASP A 10 -2.49 30.89 10.17
C ASP A 10 -1.71 30.55 8.88
N PRO A 11 -0.56 31.22 8.60
CA PRO A 11 0.25 30.96 7.41
C PRO A 11 0.93 29.58 7.43
N ASN A 12 0.77 28.84 8.53
CA ASN A 12 1.27 27.48 8.77
C ASN A 12 0.16 26.42 8.76
N ALA A 13 -1.03 26.71 8.24
CA ALA A 13 -1.90 25.66 7.74
C ALA A 13 -1.04 24.74 6.86
N ARG A 14 -0.92 23.47 7.22
CA ARG A 14 0.07 22.49 6.71
C ARG A 14 -0.14 22.22 5.21
N LEU A 15 0.22 23.20 4.39
CA LEU A 15 -0.02 23.30 2.96
C LEU A 15 1.19 22.80 2.17
N ALA A 16 1.57 21.58 2.45
CA ALA A 16 2.23 20.69 1.53
C ALA A 16 1.84 19.30 2.00
N PHE A 17 1.89 18.29 1.15
CA PHE A 17 2.09 16.96 1.72
C PHE A 17 3.42 17.06 2.44
N ASP A 18 3.35 17.15 3.78
CA ASP A 18 4.45 17.50 4.65
C ASP A 18 5.65 16.66 4.23
N SER A 19 6.62 17.28 3.56
CA SER A 19 7.82 16.60 3.08
C SER A 19 8.52 15.92 4.26
N GLN A 20 8.32 16.49 5.46
CA GLN A 20 8.69 15.92 6.75
C GLN A 20 7.86 14.67 7.11
N ALA A 21 6.54 14.66 6.91
CA ALA A 21 5.70 13.48 7.13
C ALA A 21 6.08 12.34 6.16
N LEU A 22 6.37 12.67 4.89
CA LEU A 22 6.86 11.69 3.93
C LEU A 22 8.25 11.17 4.32
N ALA A 23 9.15 12.05 4.74
CA ALA A 23 10.48 11.66 5.24
C ALA A 23 10.37 10.77 6.50
N GLY A 24 9.46 11.08 7.42
CA GLY A 24 9.18 10.28 8.60
C GLY A 24 8.57 8.92 8.27
N LEU A 25 7.71 8.84 7.26
CA LEU A 25 7.18 7.58 6.75
C LEU A 25 8.26 6.74 6.10
N ARG A 26 9.15 7.34 5.30
CA ARG A 26 10.30 6.65 4.70
C ARG A 26 11.24 6.09 5.76
N LEU A 27 11.56 6.87 6.79
CA LEU A 27 12.38 6.40 7.91
C LEU A 27 11.74 5.21 8.64
N LYS A 28 10.44 5.31 8.96
CA LYS A 28 9.68 4.20 9.57
C LYS A 28 9.60 2.97 8.67
N ALA A 29 9.51 3.16 7.36
CA ALA A 29 9.53 2.07 6.39
C ALA A 29 10.89 1.37 6.31
N HIS A 30 11.99 2.11 6.47
CA HIS A 30 13.32 1.53 6.59
C HIS A 30 13.53 0.77 7.91
N GLN A 31 12.95 1.24 9.01
CA GLN A 31 13.09 0.61 10.33
C GLN A 31 12.19 -0.63 10.48
N ASP A 32 10.91 -0.52 10.09
CA ASP A 32 9.89 -1.56 10.25
C ASP A 32 8.95 -1.60 9.03
N PRO A 33 9.34 -2.29 7.94
CA PRO A 33 8.55 -2.35 6.71
C PRO A 33 7.13 -2.89 6.93
N ASN A 34 6.99 -3.93 7.77
CA ASN A 34 5.71 -4.60 8.01
C ASN A 34 4.71 -3.71 8.79
N LYS A 35 5.20 -2.87 9.71
CA LYS A 35 4.34 -2.00 10.54
C LYS A 35 4.03 -0.67 9.86
N SER A 36 4.88 -0.24 8.95
CA SER A 36 4.73 1.02 8.21
C SER A 36 3.88 0.88 6.95
N LEU A 37 3.82 -0.32 6.35
CA LEU A 37 3.05 -0.58 5.13
C LEU A 37 1.59 -0.09 5.20
N PRO A 38 0.81 -0.32 6.27
CA PRO A 38 -0.55 0.21 6.37
C PRO A 38 -0.61 1.74 6.41
N GLN A 39 0.35 2.38 7.07
CA GLN A 39 0.42 3.83 7.16
C GLN A 39 0.76 4.45 5.81
N VAL A 40 1.73 3.87 5.10
CA VAL A 40 2.14 4.33 3.76
C VAL A 40 1.00 4.10 2.75
N ALA A 41 0.34 2.95 2.79
CA ALA A 41 -0.78 2.63 1.92
C ALA A 41 -1.94 3.63 2.08
N LYS A 42 -2.27 4.01 3.32
CA LYS A 42 -3.30 5.03 3.60
C LYS A 42 -2.94 6.42 3.06
N GLN A 43 -1.66 6.79 3.17
CA GLN A 43 -1.18 8.08 2.61
C GLN A 43 -1.21 8.06 1.09
N PHE A 44 -0.85 6.94 0.47
CA PHE A 44 -0.97 6.78 -0.97
C PHE A 44 -2.43 6.89 -1.45
N GLU A 45 -3.37 6.25 -0.75
CA GLU A 45 -4.80 6.37 -1.05
C GLU A 45 -5.27 7.84 -0.97
N THR A 46 -4.81 8.60 0.03
CA THR A 46 -5.13 10.03 0.16
C THR A 46 -4.65 10.84 -1.06
N VAL A 47 -3.43 10.58 -1.54
CA VAL A 47 -2.87 11.23 -2.73
C VAL A 47 -3.67 10.85 -3.98
N PHE A 48 -4.03 9.57 -4.11
CA PHE A 48 -4.84 9.10 -5.22
C PHE A 48 -6.22 9.75 -5.25
N MET A 49 -6.91 9.86 -4.10
CA MET A 49 -8.19 10.56 -3.99
C MET A 49 -8.09 12.02 -4.40
N ASN A 50 -7.03 12.71 -3.97
CA ASN A 50 -6.80 14.09 -4.38
C ASN A 50 -6.58 14.20 -5.90
N MET A 51 -5.82 13.28 -6.50
CA MET A 51 -5.60 13.23 -7.95
C MET A 51 -6.90 12.95 -8.71
N MET A 52 -7.76 12.07 -8.20
CA MET A 52 -9.08 11.83 -8.79
C MET A 52 -9.98 13.05 -8.72
N MET A 53 -10.11 13.70 -7.54
CA MET A 53 -10.92 14.92 -7.41
C MET A 53 -10.42 16.03 -8.34
N LYS A 54 -9.10 16.21 -8.43
CA LYS A 54 -8.48 17.15 -9.36
C LYS A 54 -8.76 16.79 -10.82
N SER A 55 -8.70 15.51 -11.17
CA SER A 55 -9.01 15.03 -12.53
C SER A 55 -10.49 15.24 -12.88
N MET A 56 -11.41 14.95 -11.95
CA MET A 56 -12.85 15.20 -12.11
C MET A 56 -13.15 16.69 -12.28
N ARG A 57 -12.40 17.58 -11.64
CA ARG A 57 -12.59 19.02 -11.84
C ARG A 57 -11.95 19.54 -13.11
N ALA A 58 -10.83 18.94 -13.55
CA ALA A 58 -10.21 19.28 -14.83
C ALA A 58 -11.13 19.01 -16.03
N THR A 59 -12.14 18.15 -15.88
CA THR A 59 -13.16 17.89 -16.92
C THR A 59 -14.34 18.87 -16.88
N VAL A 60 -14.44 19.73 -15.86
CA VAL A 60 -15.47 20.77 -15.80
C VAL A 60 -15.01 21.95 -16.68
N PRO A 61 -15.82 22.39 -17.66
CA PRO A 61 -15.46 23.52 -18.51
C PRO A 61 -15.10 24.76 -17.69
N GLN A 62 -13.92 25.34 -17.95
CA GLN A 62 -13.40 26.52 -17.24
C GLN A 62 -14.14 27.83 -17.61
N ASP A 63 -15.24 27.76 -18.38
CA ASP A 63 -16.04 28.90 -18.86
C ASP A 63 -16.80 29.67 -17.76
N SER A 64 -16.45 29.47 -16.49
CA SER A 64 -17.12 30.09 -15.35
C SER A 64 -16.44 31.39 -14.96
N LEU A 65 -17.22 32.47 -14.87
CA LEU A 65 -16.86 33.86 -14.50
C LEU A 65 -16.25 34.04 -13.08
N GLY A 66 -15.65 33.00 -12.50
CA GLY A 66 -15.00 32.99 -11.18
C GLY A 66 -13.68 32.23 -11.11
N ASP A 67 -13.10 31.85 -12.26
CA ASP A 67 -11.89 31.02 -12.37
C ASP A 67 -10.57 31.79 -12.14
N SER A 68 -10.48 32.52 -11.02
CA SER A 68 -9.26 33.22 -10.62
C SER A 68 -8.21 32.25 -10.04
N GLN A 69 -6.92 32.62 -10.08
CA GLN A 69 -5.86 31.85 -9.41
C GLN A 69 -6.12 31.69 -7.90
N GLN A 70 -6.72 32.69 -7.25
CA GLN A 70 -7.09 32.63 -5.84
C GLN A 70 -8.21 31.61 -5.59
N THR A 71 -9.21 31.55 -6.47
CA THR A 71 -10.26 30.52 -6.43
C THR A 71 -9.65 29.14 -6.59
N LYS A 72 -8.76 28.94 -7.57
CA LYS A 72 -8.06 27.67 -7.79
C LYS A 72 -7.30 27.21 -6.56
N MET A 73 -6.53 28.11 -5.94
CA MET A 73 -5.78 27.79 -4.72
C MET A 73 -6.69 27.42 -3.56
N PHE A 74 -7.76 28.18 -3.30
CA PHE A 74 -8.71 27.85 -2.24
C PHE A 74 -9.38 26.50 -2.46
N THR A 75 -9.80 26.23 -3.70
CA THR A 75 -10.40 24.96 -4.07
C THR A 75 -9.41 23.79 -3.95
N GLU A 76 -8.14 23.98 -4.29
CA GLU A 76 -7.11 22.96 -4.07
C GLU A 76 -6.90 22.63 -2.58
N MET A 77 -6.96 23.64 -1.70
CA MET A 77 -6.90 23.43 -0.25
C MET A 77 -8.13 22.65 0.26
N LEU A 78 -9.32 23.01 -0.21
CA LEU A 78 -10.56 22.34 0.13
C LEU A 78 -10.52 20.86 -0.26
N ASP A 79 -10.12 20.57 -1.50
CA ASP A 79 -9.98 19.21 -2.01
C ASP A 79 -8.97 18.39 -1.21
N LYS A 80 -7.87 19.02 -0.79
CA LYS A 80 -6.87 18.34 0.04
C LYS A 80 -7.47 17.93 1.39
N GLN A 81 -8.22 18.82 2.03
CA GLN A 81 -8.88 18.52 3.30
C GLN A 81 -9.96 17.45 3.13
N LEU A 82 -10.72 17.51 2.02
CA LEU A 82 -11.71 16.51 1.69
C LEU A 82 -11.08 15.14 1.46
N ALA A 83 -10.01 15.05 0.67
CA ALA A 83 -9.28 13.80 0.43
C ALA A 83 -8.70 13.21 1.72
N GLN A 84 -8.15 14.05 2.62
CA GLN A 84 -7.67 13.62 3.92
C GLN A 84 -8.78 13.08 4.82
N ASN A 85 -9.94 13.72 4.83
CA ASN A 85 -11.08 13.28 5.62
C ASN A 85 -11.71 12.01 5.04
N ALA A 86 -11.84 11.93 3.71
CA ALA A 86 -12.37 10.77 3.01
C ALA A 86 -11.53 9.51 3.29
N SER A 87 -10.20 9.60 3.16
CA SER A 87 -9.31 8.46 3.46
C SER A 87 -9.33 8.06 4.94
N LYS A 88 -9.67 8.96 5.88
CA LYS A 88 -9.74 8.62 7.31
C LYS A 88 -10.99 7.82 7.69
N SER A 89 -12.15 8.18 7.15
CA SER A 89 -13.46 7.67 7.63
C SER A 89 -13.91 6.38 6.94
N HIS A 90 -13.77 6.29 5.62
CA HIS A 90 -14.07 5.12 4.80
C HIS A 90 -13.49 5.42 3.42
N GLY A 91 -12.19 5.16 3.24
CA GLY A 91 -11.53 5.33 1.94
C GLY A 91 -12.13 4.41 0.88
N LEU A 92 -11.49 4.32 -0.28
CA LEU A 92 -11.93 3.41 -1.33
C LEU A 92 -11.54 1.94 -1.07
N GLY A 93 -10.78 1.68 0.00
CA GLY A 93 -10.24 0.36 0.32
C GLY A 93 -8.99 0.03 -0.47
N LEU A 94 -8.41 1.00 -1.19
CA LEU A 94 -7.18 0.81 -1.96
C LEU A 94 -5.98 0.61 -1.03
N ALA A 95 -5.98 1.26 0.13
CA ALA A 95 -4.96 1.05 1.15
C ALA A 95 -4.90 -0.43 1.60
N ASP A 96 -6.07 -1.05 1.81
CA ASP A 96 -6.16 -2.45 2.23
C ASP A 96 -5.68 -3.42 1.12
N LEU A 97 -5.99 -3.12 -0.14
CA LEU A 97 -5.48 -3.87 -1.28
C LEU A 97 -3.96 -3.78 -1.38
N ILE A 98 -3.38 -2.58 -1.20
CA ILE A 98 -1.92 -2.37 -1.20
C ILE A 98 -1.27 -3.17 -0.08
N VAL A 99 -1.80 -3.09 1.14
CA VAL A 99 -1.30 -3.88 2.28
C VAL A 99 -1.40 -5.36 1.98
N LYS A 100 -2.53 -5.82 1.44
CA LYS A 100 -2.73 -7.23 1.11
C LYS A 100 -1.73 -7.72 0.07
N GLN A 101 -1.42 -6.96 -0.96
CA GLN A 101 -0.51 -7.40 -2.03
C GLN A 101 0.98 -7.28 -1.66
N LEU A 102 1.35 -6.34 -0.80
CA LEU A 102 2.75 -6.12 -0.40
C LEU A 102 3.12 -6.79 0.92
N SER A 103 2.14 -7.33 1.66
CA SER A 103 2.42 -8.10 2.86
C SER A 103 3.15 -9.40 2.49
N PRO A 104 4.27 -9.74 3.17
CA PRO A 104 5.12 -10.89 2.82
C PRO A 104 4.45 -12.27 2.91
N HIS A 105 3.18 -12.33 3.34
CA HIS A 105 2.36 -13.54 3.41
C HIS A 105 1.29 -13.66 2.31
N SER A 106 1.13 -12.68 1.43
CA SER A 106 0.34 -12.88 0.20
C SER A 106 1.22 -13.57 -0.82
N SER A 107 1.04 -14.88 -0.93
CA SER A 107 1.52 -15.67 -2.06
C SER A 107 0.79 -15.23 -3.35
N ILE A 108 1.16 -14.08 -3.92
CA ILE A 108 1.11 -13.93 -5.36
C ILE A 108 2.35 -14.66 -5.85
N PRO A 109 2.23 -15.71 -6.67
CA PRO A 109 3.39 -16.34 -7.28
C PRO A 109 4.15 -15.26 -8.08
N HIS A 110 5.28 -14.80 -7.57
CA HIS A 110 6.21 -14.00 -8.37
C HIS A 110 6.77 -14.93 -9.46
N PRO A 111 6.59 -14.65 -10.76
CA PRO A 111 7.15 -15.48 -11.84
C PRO A 111 8.68 -15.37 -11.97
N SER A 112 9.36 -14.80 -10.98
CA SER A 112 10.82 -14.66 -10.95
C SER A 112 11.38 -15.10 -9.60
N SER A 113 11.22 -16.38 -9.28
CA SER A 113 12.17 -17.04 -8.38
C SER A 113 13.18 -17.77 -9.28
N PRO A 114 14.44 -17.32 -9.38
CA PRO A 114 15.47 -18.12 -10.04
C PRO A 114 15.59 -19.44 -9.27
N LEU A 115 15.57 -20.56 -10.01
CA LEU A 115 15.76 -21.93 -9.55
C LEU A 115 16.64 -22.00 -8.28
N THR A 116 16.02 -22.01 -7.10
CA THR A 116 16.73 -22.35 -5.88
C THR A 116 16.69 -23.87 -5.75
N LYS A 117 17.70 -24.46 -6.39
CA LYS A 117 18.35 -25.73 -6.05
C LYS A 117 17.41 -26.93 -5.85
N VAL A 118 17.25 -27.70 -6.93
CA VAL A 118 17.03 -29.15 -6.82
C VAL A 118 18.14 -29.70 -5.92
N VAL A 119 17.81 -30.02 -4.67
CA VAL A 119 18.58 -31.00 -3.90
C VAL A 119 18.38 -32.33 -4.63
N ALA A 120 19.42 -32.75 -5.35
CA ALA A 120 19.50 -34.10 -5.85
C ALA A 120 19.43 -35.05 -4.63
N PRO A 121 18.62 -36.10 -4.64
CA PRO A 121 18.74 -37.14 -3.64
C PRO A 121 20.09 -37.83 -3.86
N THR A 122 21.05 -37.61 -2.96
CA THR A 122 22.26 -38.45 -2.88
C THR A 122 21.81 -39.89 -2.69
N ALA A 123 22.18 -40.75 -3.63
CA ALA A 123 21.86 -42.18 -3.67
C ALA A 123 22.64 -42.99 -2.61
N ASP A 124 22.61 -42.57 -1.34
CA ASP A 124 23.31 -43.26 -0.25
C ASP A 124 22.38 -44.15 0.61
N ASN A 125 21.08 -44.21 0.29
CA ASN A 125 20.10 -44.96 1.09
C ASN A 125 19.51 -46.19 0.39
N LEU A 126 20.32 -46.95 -0.36
CA LEU A 126 19.90 -48.20 -1.02
C LEU A 126 20.71 -49.46 -0.64
N VAL A 127 21.49 -49.44 0.45
CA VAL A 127 22.31 -50.62 0.88
C VAL A 127 22.07 -51.05 2.34
N LYS A 128 21.03 -50.56 3.03
CA LYS A 128 20.79 -50.96 4.45
C LYS A 128 19.44 -51.59 4.78
N LYS A 129 18.63 -51.95 3.79
CA LYS A 129 17.43 -52.77 4.05
C LYS A 129 17.56 -54.12 3.37
N GLY A 130 18.39 -54.98 3.98
CA GLY A 130 18.42 -56.40 3.68
C GLY A 130 17.01 -56.98 3.78
N ILE A 131 16.53 -57.51 2.67
CA ILE A 131 15.23 -58.17 2.57
C ILE A 131 15.41 -59.56 3.20
N PRO A 132 14.69 -59.92 4.28
CA PRO A 132 14.71 -61.31 4.73
C PRO A 132 13.92 -62.16 3.72
N LEU A 133 14.64 -62.99 2.96
CA LEU A 133 14.07 -64.05 2.14
C LEU A 133 13.45 -65.10 3.08
N LYS A 134 12.13 -65.08 3.23
CA LYS A 134 11.40 -66.18 3.88
C LYS A 134 11.16 -67.28 2.84
N PRO A 135 11.60 -68.53 3.04
CA PRO A 135 11.36 -69.59 2.08
C PRO A 135 9.88 -70.00 2.05
N PRO A 136 9.36 -70.43 0.89
CA PRO A 136 7.97 -70.85 0.75
C PRO A 136 7.74 -72.18 1.50
N GLY A 137 6.67 -72.22 2.29
CA GLY A 137 6.24 -73.43 2.99
C GLY A 137 5.86 -74.52 1.99
N VAL A 138 6.51 -75.68 2.12
CA VAL A 138 6.16 -76.89 1.41
C VAL A 138 5.00 -77.55 2.16
N HIS A 139 3.88 -77.74 1.46
CA HIS A 139 2.81 -78.63 1.89
C HIS A 139 3.35 -80.07 1.98
N HIS A 140 3.07 -80.76 3.08
CA HIS A 140 2.94 -82.21 3.10
C HIS A 140 1.89 -82.58 4.16
N ASP A 141 1.04 -83.54 3.78
CA ASP A 141 -0.01 -84.25 4.52
C ASP A 141 0.21 -84.45 6.02
#